data_AF-A0A2I0FXT6-F1
#
_entry.id   AF-A0A2I0FXT6-F1
#
_cell.length_a   1.000
_cell.length_b   1.000
_cell.length_c   1.000
_cell.angle_alpha   90.00
_cell.angle_beta   90.00
_cell.angle_gamma   90.00
#
_symmetry.space_group_name_H-M   'P 1'
#
loop_
_entity.id
_entity.type
_entity.pdbx_description
1 polymer ?
#
loop_
_entity_poly.entity_id
_entity_poly.type
_entity_poly.pdbx_seq_one_letter_code
_entity_poly.pdbx_strand_id
1 'polypeptide(L)'
;MEKMYLTLRKLLVVFFGPDFEMFGETVDEIMHNYRKIENEVALSNLRNQISDILSLPDAQLDKVMSGLAENQFSPDPWGFTWRSFLEKVQSTL
;
A
#
# COMPACT_ATOMS: atom_id res chain seq x y z
N MET A 1 -2.33 1.76 18.16
CA MET A 1 -2.61 2.06 16.74
C MET A 1 -1.67 1.30 15.79
N GLU A 2 -0.36 1.16 16.09
CA GLU A 2 0.62 0.52 15.19
C GLU A 2 0.27 -0.89 14.67
N LYS A 3 -0.42 -1.72 15.44
CA LYS A 3 -0.76 -3.11 15.01
C LYS A 3 -1.81 -3.18 13.90
N MET A 4 -2.60 -2.12 13.68
CA MET A 4 -3.78 -2.20 12.81
C MET A 4 -3.44 -2.22 11.32
N TYR A 5 -2.27 -1.70 10.94
CA TYR A 5 -1.89 -1.50 9.54
C TYR A 5 -0.52 -2.11 9.17
N LEU A 6 -0.10 -3.17 9.87
CA LEU A 6 1.24 -3.75 9.67
C LEU A 6 1.47 -4.27 8.25
N THR A 7 0.44 -4.88 7.63
CA THR A 7 0.54 -5.43 6.28
C THR A 7 0.62 -4.32 5.24
N LEU A 8 -0.23 -3.31 5.38
CA LEU A 8 -0.18 -2.14 4.51
C LEU A 8 1.14 -1.39 4.66
N ARG A 9 1.63 -1.17 5.89
CA ARG A 9 2.95 -0.59 6.13
C ARG A 9 4.06 -1.40 5.45
N LYS A 10 4.02 -2.73 5.57
CA LYS A 10 4.98 -3.62 4.88
C LYS A 10 4.94 -3.41 3.38
N LEU A 11 3.75 -3.34 2.78
CA LEU A 11 3.60 -3.07 1.35
C LEU A 11 4.29 -1.74 0.96
N LEU A 12 4.00 -0.65 1.68
CA LEU A 12 4.55 0.67 1.37
C LEU A 12 6.07 0.76 1.55
N VAL A 13 6.59 0.23 2.66
CA VAL A 13 8.00 0.42 3.06
C VAL A 13 8.93 -0.60 2.41
N VAL A 14 8.43 -1.82 2.15
CA VAL A 14 9.26 -2.90 1.59
C VAL A 14 9.09 -2.99 0.09
N PHE A 15 7.86 -3.07 -0.42
CA PHE A 15 7.61 -3.35 -1.84
C PHE A 15 7.61 -2.08 -2.69
N PHE A 16 7.05 -0.99 -2.17
CA PHE A 16 7.04 0.32 -2.82
C PHE A 16 8.08 1.29 -2.27
N GLY A 17 8.97 0.82 -1.39
CA GLY A 17 10.03 1.63 -0.80
C GLY A 17 11.09 2.06 -1.82
N PRO A 18 12.22 2.64 -1.38
CA PRO A 18 13.27 3.15 -2.26
C PRO A 18 13.82 2.12 -3.26
N ASP A 19 13.79 0.85 -2.89
CA ASP A 19 14.30 -0.28 -3.66
C ASP A 19 13.20 -1.00 -4.47
N PHE A 20 12.10 -0.32 -4.80
CA PHE A 20 10.92 -0.91 -5.45
C PHE A 20 11.25 -1.63 -6.78
N GLU A 21 12.29 -1.20 -7.49
CA GLU A 21 12.76 -1.77 -8.76
C GLU A 21 13.11 -3.27 -8.64
N MET A 22 13.42 -3.76 -7.43
CA MET A 22 13.60 -5.18 -7.17
C MET A 22 12.31 -6.00 -7.32
N PHE A 23 11.15 -5.34 -7.25
CA PHE A 23 9.83 -5.95 -7.30
C PHE A 23 9.04 -5.58 -8.57
N GLY A 24 9.38 -4.50 -9.27
CA GLY A 24 8.75 -4.09 -10.54
C GLY A 24 8.83 -2.58 -10.75
N GLU A 25 8.40 -2.07 -11.91
CA GLU A 25 8.41 -0.64 -12.24
C GLU A 25 7.01 -0.02 -12.20
N THR A 26 5.97 -0.86 -12.17
CA THR A 26 4.57 -0.44 -12.11
C THR A 26 3.86 -1.01 -10.88
N VAL A 27 2.78 -0.36 -10.46
CA VAL A 27 1.92 -0.86 -9.36
C VAL A 27 1.42 -2.28 -9.66
N ASP A 28 1.06 -2.57 -10.91
CA ASP A 28 0.57 -3.90 -11.32
C ASP A 28 1.66 -4.98 -11.20
N GLU A 29 2.89 -4.67 -11.60
CA GLU A 29 4.03 -5.60 -11.50
C GLU A 29 4.42 -5.87 -10.04
N ILE A 30 4.53 -4.81 -9.23
CA ILE A 30 4.87 -4.93 -7.81
C ILE A 30 3.79 -5.74 -7.10
N MET A 31 2.50 -5.47 -7.36
CA MET A 31 1.39 -6.21 -6.76
C MET A 31 1.31 -7.66 -7.24
N HIS A 32 1.69 -7.93 -8.49
CA HIS A 32 1.83 -9.30 -8.99
C HIS A 32 2.91 -10.07 -8.22
N ASN A 33 4.08 -9.46 -7.99
CA ASN A 33 5.14 -10.09 -7.21
C ASN A 33 4.79 -10.20 -5.72
N TYR A 34 4.15 -9.19 -5.13
CA TYR A 34 3.63 -9.22 -3.76
C TYR A 34 2.73 -10.45 -3.53
N ARG A 35 1.76 -10.68 -4.43
CA ARG A 35 0.85 -11.85 -4.34
C ARG A 35 1.53 -13.20 -4.49
N LYS A 36 2.68 -13.26 -5.18
CA LYS A 36 3.48 -14.49 -5.28
C LYS A 36 4.31 -14.78 -4.04
N ILE A 37 4.74 -13.73 -3.34
CA ILE A 37 5.64 -13.82 -2.18
C ILE A 37 4.85 -14.01 -0.88
N GLU A 38 3.74 -13.30 -0.72
CA GLU A 38 2.93 -13.34 0.49
C GLU A 38 1.92 -14.48 0.50
N ASN A 39 1.42 -14.82 1.70
CA ASN A 39 0.38 -15.83 1.87
C ASN A 39 -1.02 -15.21 1.93
N GLU A 40 -2.04 -16.06 1.80
CA GLU A 40 -3.47 -15.66 1.83
C GLU A 40 -3.87 -14.85 3.07
N VAL A 41 -3.24 -15.11 4.23
CA VAL A 41 -3.51 -14.35 5.46
C VAL A 41 -3.05 -12.91 5.32
N ALA A 42 -1.87 -12.68 4.75
CA ALA A 42 -1.37 -11.34 4.46
C ALA A 42 -2.24 -10.64 3.40
N LEU A 43 -2.66 -11.33 2.34
CA LEU A 43 -3.54 -10.74 1.32
C LEU A 43 -4.90 -10.33 1.91
N SER A 44 -5.50 -11.19 2.74
CA SER A 44 -6.75 -10.89 3.44
C SER A 44 -6.61 -9.70 4.39
N ASN A 45 -5.52 -9.67 5.19
CA ASN A 45 -5.24 -8.55 6.08
C ASN A 45 -5.05 -7.24 5.32
N LEU A 46 -4.33 -7.26 4.19
CA LEU A 46 -4.15 -6.08 3.36
C LEU A 46 -5.49 -5.58 2.82
N ARG A 47 -6.34 -6.47 2.30
CA ARG A 47 -7.67 -6.10 1.80
C ARG A 47 -8.53 -5.43 2.88
N ASN A 48 -8.53 -5.97 4.09
CA ASN A 48 -9.29 -5.38 5.21
C ASN A 48 -8.72 -4.01 5.61
N GLN A 49 -7.38 -3.91 5.73
CA GLN A 49 -6.71 -2.66 6.09
C GLN A 49 -6.95 -1.54 5.07
N ILE A 50 -6.96 -1.88 3.78
CA ILE A 50 -7.28 -0.92 2.70
C ILE A 50 -8.73 -0.47 2.79
N SER A 51 -9.68 -1.40 2.96
CA SER A 51 -11.10 -1.04 3.11
C SER A 51 -11.34 -0.11 4.32
N ASP A 52 -10.69 -0.39 5.44
CA ASP A 52 -10.79 0.45 6.65
C ASP A 52 -10.25 1.86 6.39
N ILE A 53 -9.09 1.99 5.75
CA ILE A 53 -8.50 3.31 5.45
C ILE A 53 -9.31 4.07 4.40
N LEU A 54 -9.83 3.39 3.38
CA LEU A 54 -10.64 4.03 2.34
C LEU A 54 -11.96 4.60 2.88
N SER A 55 -12.42 4.14 4.05
CA SER A 55 -13.57 4.72 4.75
C SER A 55 -13.30 6.12 5.36
N LEU A 56 -12.03 6.50 5.50
CA LEU A 56 -11.65 7.80 6.06
C LEU A 56 -11.82 8.93 5.02
N PRO A 57 -12.09 10.16 5.46
CA PRO A 57 -11.97 11.34 4.60
C PRO A 57 -10.53 11.57 4.13
N ASP A 58 -10.35 12.14 2.93
CA ASP A 58 -9.04 12.28 2.27
C ASP A 58 -7.97 12.92 3.17
N ALA A 59 -8.27 14.02 3.85
CA ALA A 59 -7.31 14.67 4.73
C ALA A 59 -6.82 13.77 5.90
N GLN A 60 -7.67 12.87 6.39
CA GLN A 60 -7.27 11.91 7.43
C GLN A 60 -6.52 10.72 6.82
N LEU A 61 -6.99 10.23 5.67
CA LEU A 61 -6.34 9.17 4.90
C LEU A 61 -4.89 9.56 4.57
N ASP A 62 -4.69 10.75 4.00
CA ASP A 62 -3.36 11.26 3.62
C ASP A 62 -2.42 11.34 4.82
N LYS A 63 -2.93 11.81 5.97
CA LYS A 63 -2.17 11.89 7.21
C LYS A 63 -1.76 10.49 7.72
N VAL A 64 -2.69 9.54 7.72
CA VAL A 64 -2.43 8.17 8.16
C VAL A 64 -1.43 7.49 7.22
N MET A 65 -1.65 7.58 5.92
CA MET A 65 -0.80 6.94 4.90
C MET A 65 0.61 7.52 4.89
N SER A 66 0.76 8.84 4.96
CA SER A 66 2.08 9.48 5.04
C SER A 66 2.82 9.06 6.31
N GLY A 67 2.10 8.89 7.43
CA GLY A 67 2.67 8.35 8.66
C GLY A 67 3.10 6.89 8.53
N LEU A 68 2.30 6.04 7.89
CA LEU A 68 2.62 4.63 7.66
C LEU A 68 3.82 4.45 6.71
N ALA A 69 3.94 5.32 5.71
CA ALA A 69 5.01 5.23 4.72
C ALA A 69 6.38 5.67 5.26
N GLU A 70 6.45 6.41 6.38
CA GLU A 70 7.70 6.83 7.02
C GLU A 70 8.71 7.49 6.06
N ASN A 71 8.21 8.31 5.13
CA ASN A 71 8.96 8.95 4.04
C ASN A 71 9.65 7.99 3.05
N GLN A 72 9.33 6.69 3.10
CA GLN A 72 9.89 5.68 2.19
C GLN A 72 9.13 5.59 0.87
N PHE A 73 7.88 6.05 0.85
CA PHE A 73 7.02 6.00 -0.33
C PHE A 73 6.08 7.20 -0.38
N SER A 74 5.84 7.69 -1.59
CA SER A 74 4.77 8.64 -1.92
C SER A 74 4.13 8.20 -3.24
N PRO A 75 2.79 8.27 -3.36
CA PRO A 75 2.08 7.91 -4.58
C PRO A 75 2.18 8.99 -5.67
N ASP A 76 2.51 10.24 -5.32
CA ASP A 76 2.50 11.37 -6.26
C ASP A 76 3.44 11.16 -7.46
N PRO A 77 4.70 10.70 -7.31
CA PRO A 77 5.59 10.41 -8.44
C PRO A 77 5.08 9.30 -9.36
N TRP A 78 4.17 8.47 -8.86
CA TRP A 78 3.53 7.38 -9.60
C TRP A 78 2.25 7.84 -10.31
N GLY A 79 1.87 9.12 -10.17
CA GLY A 79 0.66 9.69 -10.78
C GLY A 79 -0.62 9.40 -10.00
N PHE A 80 -0.54 9.08 -8.71
CA PHE A 80 -1.68 8.75 -7.86
C PHE A 80 -1.76 9.69 -6.65
N THR A 81 -2.99 9.96 -6.20
CA THR A 81 -3.25 10.32 -4.79
C THR A 81 -3.17 9.06 -3.91
N TRP A 82 -3.09 9.22 -2.58
CA TRP A 82 -3.16 8.06 -1.68
C TRP A 82 -4.43 7.24 -1.87
N ARG A 83 -5.60 7.88 -2.03
CA ARG A 83 -6.86 7.17 -2.29
C ARG A 83 -6.79 6.36 -3.58
N SER A 84 -6.45 7.01 -4.70
CA SER A 84 -6.41 6.33 -6.00
C SER A 84 -5.35 5.23 -6.05
N PHE A 85 -4.24 5.38 -5.32
CA PHE A 85 -3.23 4.34 -5.17
C PHE A 85 -3.80 3.13 -4.42
N LEU A 86 -4.48 3.35 -3.29
CA LEU A 86 -5.10 2.28 -2.51
C LEU A 86 -6.20 1.56 -3.29
N GLU A 87 -7.03 2.30 -4.04
CA GLU A 87 -8.04 1.73 -4.95
C GLU A 87 -7.39 0.89 -6.06
N LYS A 88 -6.28 1.38 -6.64
CA LYS A 88 -5.49 0.62 -7.62
C LYS A 88 -4.96 -0.66 -6.99
N VAL A 89 -4.28 -0.60 -5.85
CA VAL A 89 -3.80 -1.78 -5.12
C VAL A 89 -4.95 -2.74 -4.83
N GLN A 90 -6.09 -2.26 -4.33
CA GLN A 90 -7.25 -3.10 -4.03
C GLN A 90 -7.79 -3.82 -5.26
N SER A 91 -7.80 -3.17 -6.43
CA SER A 91 -8.22 -3.79 -7.70
C SER A 91 -7.29 -4.92 -8.17
N THR A 92 -6.06 -4.97 -7.65
CA THR A 92 -5.08 -6.03 -7.93
C THR A 92 -5.06 -7.15 -6.89
N LEU A 93 -5.81 -7.06 -5.79
CA LEU A 93 -5.89 -8.11 -4.77
C LEU A 93 -6.96 -9.13 -5.11
#